data_AF-A0A7S3ES10-F1
#
_entry.id   AF-A0A7S3ES10-F1
#
_cell.length_a   1.000
_cell.length_b   1.000
_cell.length_c   1.000
_cell.angle_alpha   90.00
_cell.angle_beta   90.00
_cell.angle_gamma   90.00
#
_symmetry.space_group_name_H-M   'P 1'
#
loop_
_entity.id
_entity.type
_entity.pdbx_description
1 polymer ?
#
loop_
_entity_poly.entity_id
_entity_poly.type
_entity_poly.pdbx_seq_one_letter_code
_entity_poly.pdbx_strand_id
1 'polypeptide(L)'
;DDATLIWVWNIRSFGLLQTEPELAVNLAVTLLVVIVRVVQLGHVLSPFSHLILTLKLALPFLVRLSIVITIILGFGAMAAYGVFGVDSDYDGLAEGLLYQFDSFVNGPGFDPNSKQFESHQVVYLAIYLVNSLVLFLLLSQFFIAIVVNAFDAATEQMHREWEVSQMPPGYCIRAELVGWDVFSKLFVGSAAQRRGATA
;
A
#
# COMPACT_ATOMS: atom_id res chain seq x y z
N ASP A 1 32.09 -5.62 34.34
CA ASP A 1 31.66 -4.49 33.48
C ASP A 1 30.87 -4.99 32.29
N ASP A 2 29.56 -5.20 32.46
CA ASP A 2 28.69 -5.77 31.42
C ASP A 2 28.46 -4.80 30.24
N ALA A 3 28.77 -3.51 30.43
CA ALA A 3 28.65 -2.49 29.39
C ALA A 3 29.70 -2.63 28.27
N THR A 4 30.90 -3.14 28.56
CA THR A 4 31.95 -3.36 27.54
C THR A 4 31.70 -4.62 26.70
N LEU A 5 31.04 -5.64 27.28
CA LEU A 5 30.64 -6.85 26.55
C LEU A 5 29.58 -6.56 25.48
N ILE A 6 28.60 -5.71 25.78
CA ILE A 6 27.55 -5.28 24.82
C ILE A 6 28.16 -4.49 23.66
N TRP A 7 29.12 -3.60 23.93
CA TRP A 7 29.80 -2.81 22.90
C TRP A 7 30.68 -3.66 21.97
N VAL A 8 31.43 -4.62 22.52
CA VAL A 8 32.28 -5.52 21.71
C VAL A 8 31.45 -6.46 20.84
N TRP A 9 30.28 -6.90 21.33
CA TRP A 9 29.36 -7.71 20.54
C TRP A 9 28.76 -6.93 19.36
N ASN A 10 28.42 -5.65 19.57
CA ASN A 10 27.87 -4.76 18.55
C ASN A 10 28.89 -4.46 17.43
N ILE A 11 30.16 -4.22 17.77
CA ILE A 11 31.21 -3.91 16.77
C ILE A 11 31.57 -5.15 15.93
N ARG A 12 31.63 -6.34 16.53
CA ARG A 12 31.95 -7.58 15.79
C ARG A 12 30.82 -8.04 14.88
N SER A 13 29.57 -7.90 15.31
CA SER A 13 28.41 -8.26 14.47
C SER A 13 28.24 -7.30 13.30
N PHE A 14 28.49 -5.99 13.48
CA PHE A 14 28.57 -5.04 12.36
C PHE A 14 29.76 -5.31 11.43
N GLY A 15 30.93 -5.69 11.96
CA GLY A 15 32.10 -6.05 11.17
C GLY A 15 31.91 -7.31 10.30
N LEU A 16 31.22 -8.33 10.82
CA LEU A 16 30.88 -9.56 10.07
C LEU A 16 29.83 -9.32 8.98
N LEU A 17 28.86 -8.43 9.22
CA LEU A 17 27.87 -8.01 8.22
C LEU A 17 28.50 -7.23 7.05
N GLN A 18 29.67 -6.61 7.25
CA GLN A 18 30.41 -5.91 6.20
C GLN A 18 31.26 -6.85 5.32
N THR A 19 31.69 -7.99 5.85
CA THR A 19 32.55 -8.95 5.12
C THR A 19 31.77 -9.99 4.33
N GLU A 20 30.50 -10.23 4.65
CA GLU A 20 29.66 -11.24 4.00
C GLU A 20 28.28 -10.65 3.61
N PRO A 21 28.16 -10.04 2.41
CA PRO A 21 26.91 -9.38 1.99
C PRO A 21 25.73 -10.36 1.88
N GLU A 22 26.00 -11.64 1.59
CA GLU A 22 24.97 -12.68 1.54
C GLU A 22 24.34 -12.96 2.91
N LEU A 23 25.15 -12.94 3.98
CA LEU A 23 24.67 -13.12 5.35
C LEU A 23 23.78 -11.94 5.77
N ALA A 24 24.19 -10.72 5.43
CA ALA A 24 23.43 -9.51 5.73
C ALA A 24 22.06 -9.50 5.03
N VAL A 25 22.02 -9.88 3.75
CA VAL A 25 20.76 -9.99 2.99
C VAL A 25 19.85 -11.06 3.58
N ASN A 26 20.38 -12.25 3.89
CA ASN A 26 19.58 -13.33 4.47
C ASN A 26 19.01 -12.95 5.84
N LEU A 27 19.79 -12.24 6.66
CA LEU A 27 19.36 -11.78 7.98
C LEU A 27 18.28 -10.70 7.83
N ALA A 28 18.43 -9.76 6.90
CA ALA A 28 17.43 -8.73 6.61
C ALA A 28 16.11 -9.34 6.10
N VAL A 29 16.17 -10.32 5.19
CA VAL A 29 14.98 -11.04 4.69
C VAL A 29 14.30 -11.82 5.82
N THR A 30 15.08 -12.52 6.64
CA THR A 30 14.54 -13.28 7.79
C THR A 30 13.84 -12.34 8.78
N LEU A 31 14.45 -11.19 9.06
CA LEU A 31 13.91 -10.19 9.98
C LEU A 31 12.65 -9.53 9.41
N LEU A 32 12.58 -9.27 8.10
CA LEU A 32 11.37 -8.84 7.39
C LEU A 32 10.24 -9.86 7.54
N VAL A 33 10.53 -11.15 7.33
CA VAL A 33 9.53 -12.23 7.49
C VAL A 33 9.02 -12.29 8.93
N VAL A 34 9.90 -12.18 9.92
CA VAL A 34 9.52 -12.15 11.34
C VAL A 34 8.61 -10.94 11.62
N ILE A 35 8.95 -9.75 11.13
CA ILE A 35 8.10 -8.56 11.27
C ILE A 35 6.71 -8.80 10.67
N VAL A 36 6.63 -9.34 9.45
CA VAL A 36 5.34 -9.66 8.80
C VAL A 36 4.53 -10.64 9.65
N ARG A 37 5.17 -11.66 10.24
CA ARG A 37 4.50 -12.61 11.15
C ARG A 37 4.01 -11.94 12.43
N VAL A 38 4.79 -11.03 13.02
CA VAL A 38 4.38 -10.25 14.20
C VAL A 38 3.19 -9.34 13.87
N VAL A 39 3.18 -8.71 12.71
CA VAL A 39 2.02 -7.91 12.23
C VAL A 39 0.78 -8.78 12.05
N GLN A 40 0.92 -10.01 11.55
CA GLN A 40 -0.20 -10.98 11.46
C GLN A 40 -0.73 -11.38 12.85
N LEU A 41 0.12 -11.46 13.86
CA LEU A 41 -0.28 -11.68 15.26
C LEU A 41 -0.98 -10.46 15.87
N GLY A 42 -0.77 -9.27 15.31
CA GLY A 42 -1.44 -8.03 15.72
C GLY A 42 -2.96 -8.06 15.62
N HIS A 43 -3.56 -9.00 14.88
CA HIS A 43 -5.02 -9.16 14.82
C HIS A 43 -5.66 -9.48 16.19
N VAL A 44 -4.87 -10.00 17.14
CA VAL A 44 -5.33 -10.35 18.50
C VAL A 44 -5.54 -9.10 19.37
N LEU A 45 -4.90 -7.98 19.03
CA LEU A 45 -5.03 -6.72 19.76
C LEU A 45 -6.11 -5.83 19.09
N SER A 46 -7.17 -5.53 19.85
CA SER A 46 -8.39 -4.85 19.37
C SER A 46 -8.21 -3.58 18.52
N PRO A 47 -7.23 -2.67 18.72
CA PRO A 47 -7.07 -1.51 17.86
C PRO A 47 -6.29 -1.81 16.57
N PHE A 48 -5.45 -2.85 16.57
CA PHE A 48 -4.62 -3.22 15.42
C PHE A 48 -5.39 -4.07 14.40
N SER A 49 -6.43 -4.78 14.81
CA SER A 49 -7.30 -5.53 13.90
C SER A 49 -7.96 -4.62 12.85
N HIS A 50 -8.40 -3.42 13.25
CA HIS A 50 -8.97 -2.43 12.35
C HIS A 50 -7.95 -1.94 11.31
N LEU A 51 -6.74 -1.61 11.75
CA LEU A 51 -5.66 -1.20 10.84
C LEU A 51 -5.25 -2.31 9.86
N ILE A 52 -5.16 -3.56 10.33
CA ILE A 52 -4.81 -4.72 9.50
C ILE A 52 -5.91 -4.96 8.47
N LEU A 53 -7.18 -4.83 8.85
CA LEU A 53 -8.31 -4.99 7.93
C LEU A 53 -8.30 -3.90 6.85
N THR A 54 -8.13 -2.64 7.24
CA THR A 54 -7.98 -1.51 6.31
C THR A 54 -6.83 -1.76 5.33
N LEU A 55 -5.66 -2.17 5.82
CA LEU A 55 -4.51 -2.45 4.96
C LEU A 55 -4.80 -3.61 4.00
N LYS A 56 -5.47 -4.68 4.47
CA LYS A 56 -5.83 -5.83 3.65
C LYS A 56 -6.80 -5.45 2.53
N LEU A 57 -7.76 -4.57 2.81
CA LEU A 57 -8.70 -4.04 1.81
C LEU A 57 -8.03 -3.06 0.85
N ALA A 58 -7.08 -2.24 1.32
CA ALA A 58 -6.34 -1.28 0.50
C ALA A 58 -5.30 -1.95 -0.42
N LEU A 59 -4.67 -3.03 0.04
CA LEU A 59 -3.55 -3.69 -0.64
C LEU A 59 -3.77 -3.96 -2.15
N PRO A 60 -4.88 -4.57 -2.61
CA PRO A 60 -5.07 -4.80 -4.04
C PRO A 60 -5.13 -3.52 -4.86
N PHE A 61 -5.68 -2.43 -4.31
CA PHE A 61 -5.72 -1.12 -4.96
C PHE A 61 -4.35 -0.46 -4.96
N LEU A 62 -3.60 -0.57 -3.86
CA LEU A 62 -2.23 -0.06 -3.76
C LEU A 62 -1.28 -0.77 -4.73
N VAL A 63 -1.42 -2.10 -4.92
CA VAL A 63 -0.64 -2.85 -5.91
C VAL A 63 -0.99 -2.45 -7.34
N ARG A 64 -2.27 -2.21 -7.63
CA ARG A 64 -2.68 -1.68 -8.95
C ARG A 64 -2.13 -0.29 -9.18
N LEU A 65 -2.18 0.57 -8.16
CA LEU A 65 -1.60 1.91 -8.22
C LEU A 65 -0.08 1.84 -8.43
N SER A 66 0.65 0.96 -7.74
CA SER A 66 2.11 0.83 -7.89
C SER A 66 2.53 0.40 -9.30
N ILE A 67 1.76 -0.47 -9.95
CA ILE A 67 1.96 -0.83 -11.35
C ILE A 67 1.79 0.40 -12.25
N VAL A 68 0.71 1.16 -12.06
CA VAL A 68 0.44 2.38 -12.84
C VAL A 68 1.55 3.42 -12.63
N ILE A 69 2.01 3.61 -11.40
CA ILE A 69 3.14 4.51 -11.07
C ILE A 69 4.39 4.09 -11.82
N THR A 70 4.72 2.80 -11.78
CA THR A 70 5.94 2.27 -12.41
C THR A 70 5.88 2.47 -13.93
N ILE A 71 4.71 2.33 -14.55
CA ILE A 71 4.51 2.63 -15.97
C ILE A 71 4.72 4.12 -16.25
N ILE A 72 4.13 5.02 -15.46
CA ILE A 72 4.28 6.48 -15.62
C ILE A 72 5.75 6.90 -15.45
N LEU A 73 6.42 6.42 -14.40
CA LEU A 73 7.84 6.68 -14.16
C LEU A 73 8.70 6.11 -15.29
N GLY A 74 8.37 4.93 -15.82
CA GLY A 74 9.06 4.34 -16.96
C GLY A 74 8.97 5.21 -18.22
N PHE A 75 7.80 5.76 -18.53
CA PHE A 75 7.64 6.71 -19.64
C PHE A 75 8.44 8.00 -19.39
N GLY A 76 8.44 8.52 -18.17
CA GLY A 76 9.24 9.69 -17.79
C GLY A 76 10.75 9.43 -17.94
N ALA A 77 11.22 8.27 -17.52
CA ALA A 77 12.62 7.84 -17.67
C ALA A 77 13.01 7.68 -19.14
N MET A 78 12.16 7.07 -19.98
CA MET A 78 12.38 6.97 -21.42
C MET A 78 12.45 8.34 -22.10
N ALA A 79 11.55 9.26 -21.73
CA ALA A 79 11.54 10.61 -22.27
C ALA A 79 12.80 11.37 -21.87
N ALA A 80 13.22 11.28 -20.61
CA ALA A 80 14.45 11.88 -20.13
C ALA A 80 15.69 11.29 -20.81
N TYR A 81 15.77 9.96 -20.96
CA TYR A 81 16.83 9.29 -21.69
C TYR A 81 16.91 9.74 -23.16
N GLY A 82 15.77 9.82 -23.85
CA GLY A 82 15.74 10.24 -25.25
C GLY A 82 16.19 11.70 -25.48
N VAL A 83 16.07 12.55 -24.46
CA VAL A 83 16.43 13.99 -24.54
C VAL A 83 17.84 14.24 -23.99
N PHE A 84 18.21 13.59 -22.88
CA PHE A 84 19.42 13.89 -22.12
C PHE A 84 20.49 12.78 -22.15
N GLY A 85 20.16 11.58 -22.68
CA GLY A 85 21.01 10.39 -22.61
C GLY A 85 22.34 10.47 -23.39
N VAL A 86 22.61 11.57 -24.08
CA VAL A 86 23.91 11.81 -24.77
C VAL A 86 24.89 12.56 -23.87
N ASP A 87 24.42 13.25 -22.81
CA ASP A 87 25.22 14.24 -22.07
C ASP A 87 25.17 14.11 -20.52
N SER A 88 24.64 13.01 -19.94
CA SER A 88 24.25 13.04 -18.51
C SER A 88 24.16 11.71 -17.73
N ASP A 89 23.84 11.84 -16.42
CA ASP A 89 23.45 10.82 -15.42
C ASP A 89 22.32 9.85 -15.86
N TYR A 90 21.77 10.05 -17.06
CA TYR A 90 20.85 9.15 -17.75
C TYR A 90 21.61 8.21 -18.71
N ASP A 91 22.84 7.82 -18.37
CA ASP A 91 23.73 6.99 -19.21
C ASP A 91 23.13 5.60 -19.53
N GLY A 92 22.05 5.23 -18.83
CA GLY A 92 21.20 4.09 -19.14
C GLY A 92 19.74 4.29 -18.72
N LEU A 93 18.85 3.49 -19.33
CA LEU A 93 17.42 3.48 -18.97
C LEU A 93 17.23 3.09 -17.49
N ALA A 94 18.06 2.19 -16.97
CA ALA A 94 17.99 1.74 -15.59
C ALA A 94 18.37 2.87 -14.61
N GLU A 95 19.48 3.58 -14.84
CA GLU A 95 19.84 4.76 -14.05
C GLU A 95 18.75 5.84 -14.15
N GLY A 96 18.20 6.09 -15.35
CA GLY A 96 17.11 7.04 -15.52
C GLY A 96 15.86 6.68 -14.73
N LEU A 97 15.54 5.39 -14.62
CA LEU A 97 14.40 4.91 -13.86
C LEU A 97 14.65 5.03 -12.35
N LEU A 98 15.86 4.72 -11.88
CA LEU A 98 16.29 4.95 -10.50
C LEU A 98 16.25 6.43 -10.13
N TYR A 99 16.72 7.32 -11.01
CA TYR A 99 16.67 8.76 -10.81
C TYR A 99 15.23 9.27 -10.69
N GLN A 100 14.31 8.72 -11.48
CA GLN A 100 12.88 9.06 -11.37
C GLN A 100 12.26 8.55 -10.05
N PHE A 101 12.67 7.38 -9.56
CA PHE A 101 12.26 6.90 -8.24
C PHE A 101 12.85 7.73 -7.10
N ASP A 102 14.11 8.11 -7.19
CA ASP A 102 14.76 8.99 -6.22
C ASP A 102 14.07 10.36 -6.20
N SER A 103 13.81 10.94 -7.38
CA SER A 103 13.04 12.18 -7.54
C SER A 103 11.61 12.07 -7.00
N PHE A 104 11.03 10.87 -7.00
CA PHE A 104 9.72 10.63 -6.39
C PHE A 104 9.77 10.66 -4.86
N VAL A 105 10.79 10.03 -4.25
CA VAL A 105 10.92 9.93 -2.78
C VAL A 105 11.44 11.23 -2.17
N ASN A 106 12.48 11.80 -2.77
CA ASN A 106 13.22 12.94 -2.24
C ASN A 106 12.77 14.28 -2.84
N GLY A 107 11.85 14.24 -3.81
CA GLY A 107 11.49 15.37 -4.64
C GLY A 107 12.44 15.52 -5.83
N PRO A 108 11.97 16.10 -6.94
CA PRO A 108 12.79 16.23 -8.12
C PRO A 108 13.96 17.18 -7.85
N GLY A 109 15.17 16.73 -8.18
CA GLY A 109 16.35 17.58 -8.13
C GLY A 109 16.31 18.64 -9.23
N PHE A 110 16.45 19.90 -8.86
CA PHE A 110 16.68 20.99 -9.81
C PHE A 110 18.14 21.44 -9.69
N ASP A 111 18.94 21.14 -10.71
CA ASP A 111 20.29 21.68 -10.83
C ASP A 111 20.36 22.65 -12.01
N PRO A 112 20.38 23.98 -11.74
CA PRO A 112 20.50 24.99 -12.79
C PRO A 112 21.88 25.01 -13.46
N ASN A 113 22.88 24.36 -12.88
CA ASN A 113 24.24 24.28 -13.44
C ASN A 113 24.49 22.95 -14.17
N SER A 114 23.45 22.12 -14.31
CA SER A 114 23.55 20.85 -15.02
C SER A 114 23.72 21.08 -16.53
N LYS A 115 24.51 20.22 -17.18
CA LYS A 115 24.68 20.27 -18.64
C LYS A 115 23.35 20.12 -19.39
N GLN A 116 22.42 19.38 -18.80
CA GLN A 116 21.06 19.16 -19.27
C GLN A 116 20.25 20.45 -19.27
N PHE A 117 20.40 21.27 -18.23
CA PHE A 117 19.79 22.59 -18.19
C PHE A 117 20.43 23.50 -19.24
N GLU A 118 21.75 23.53 -19.35
CA GLU A 118 22.44 24.39 -20.33
C GLU A 118 22.08 24.05 -21.79
N SER A 119 21.97 22.76 -22.14
CA SER A 119 21.65 22.33 -23.51
C SER A 119 20.16 22.45 -23.84
N HIS A 120 19.27 22.24 -22.86
CA HIS A 120 17.84 22.08 -23.08
C HIS A 120 16.97 22.73 -22.00
N GLN A 121 17.25 23.98 -21.62
CA GLN A 121 16.57 24.72 -20.54
C GLN A 121 15.04 24.54 -20.49
N VAL A 122 14.35 24.77 -21.62
CA VAL A 122 12.89 24.71 -21.68
C VAL A 122 12.36 23.29 -21.46
N VAL A 123 13.02 22.29 -22.06
CA VAL A 123 12.61 20.89 -21.95
C VAL A 123 12.91 20.35 -20.56
N TYR A 124 14.06 20.70 -20.00
CA TYR A 124 14.44 20.38 -18.62
C TYR A 124 13.41 20.93 -17.63
N LEU A 125 13.06 22.22 -17.74
CA LEU A 125 12.06 22.84 -16.88
C LEU A 125 10.67 22.20 -17.04
N ALA A 126 10.28 21.86 -18.27
CA ALA A 126 9.01 21.20 -18.54
C ALA A 126 8.95 19.80 -17.91
N ILE A 127 9.99 18.98 -18.09
CA ILE A 127 10.07 17.64 -17.49
C ILE A 127 10.09 17.75 -15.96
N TYR A 128 10.86 18.67 -15.40
CA TYR A 128 10.88 18.94 -13.97
C TYR A 128 9.49 19.29 -13.42
N LEU A 129 8.79 20.24 -14.05
CA LEU A 129 7.46 20.69 -13.62
C LEU A 129 6.42 19.58 -13.78
N VAL A 130 6.42 18.88 -14.92
CA VAL A 130 5.47 17.79 -15.17
C VAL A 130 5.69 16.65 -14.18
N ASN A 131 6.93 16.22 -13.96
CA ASN A 131 7.24 15.19 -12.98
C ASN A 131 6.85 15.65 -11.57
N SER A 132 7.20 16.87 -11.17
CA SER A 132 6.80 17.42 -9.86
C SER A 132 5.27 17.42 -9.68
N LEU A 133 4.54 17.93 -10.67
CA LEU A 133 3.10 18.12 -10.59
C LEU A 133 2.35 16.79 -10.64
N VAL A 134 2.69 15.94 -11.62
CA VAL A 134 2.04 14.64 -11.83
C VAL A 134 2.38 13.68 -10.69
N LEU A 135 3.65 13.60 -10.30
CA LEU A 135 4.09 12.65 -9.28
C LEU A 135 3.73 13.05 -7.86
N PHE A 136 3.57 14.34 -7.58
CA PHE A 136 3.17 14.76 -6.24
C PHE A 136 1.65 14.85 -6.10
N LEU A 137 0.96 15.54 -7.02
CA LEU A 137 -0.47 15.84 -6.85
C LEU A 137 -1.37 14.66 -7.14
N LEU A 138 -1.24 14.00 -8.30
CA LEU A 138 -2.12 12.89 -8.64
C LEU A 138 -1.90 11.73 -7.67
N LEU A 139 -0.64 11.46 -7.38
CA LEU A 139 -0.21 10.32 -6.60
C LEU A 139 -0.58 10.42 -5.12
N SER A 140 -0.37 11.59 -4.49
CA SER A 140 -0.85 11.81 -3.12
C SER A 140 -2.38 11.71 -3.02
N GLN A 141 -3.11 12.27 -3.99
CA GLN A 141 -4.57 12.23 -3.97
C GLN A 141 -5.13 10.82 -4.16
N PHE A 142 -4.59 10.04 -5.11
CA PHE A 142 -5.01 8.65 -5.30
C PHE A 142 -4.64 7.76 -4.11
N PHE A 143 -3.46 7.94 -3.53
CA PHE A 143 -3.06 7.20 -2.34
C PHE A 143 -4.00 7.48 -1.17
N ILE A 144 -4.27 8.75 -0.86
CA ILE A 144 -5.19 9.16 0.20
C ILE A 144 -6.59 8.61 -0.09
N ALA A 145 -7.09 8.74 -1.32
CA ALA A 145 -8.42 8.26 -1.69
C ALA A 145 -8.57 6.74 -1.50
N ILE A 146 -7.55 5.96 -1.88
CA ILE A 146 -7.55 4.50 -1.68
C ILE A 146 -7.57 4.15 -0.19
N VAL A 147 -6.74 4.82 0.62
CA VAL A 147 -6.65 4.57 2.06
C VAL A 147 -7.94 4.94 2.77
N VAL A 148 -8.54 6.10 2.45
CA VAL A 148 -9.82 6.55 3.02
C VAL A 148 -10.93 5.58 2.65
N ASN A 149 -11.06 5.22 1.37
CA ASN A 149 -12.08 4.27 0.93
C ASN A 149 -11.93 2.89 1.59
N ALA A 150 -10.68 2.42 1.75
CA ALA A 150 -10.41 1.16 2.45
C ALA A 150 -10.73 1.24 3.95
N PHE A 151 -10.50 2.40 4.57
CA PHE A 151 -10.82 2.65 5.98
C PHE A 151 -12.34 2.65 6.22
N ASP A 152 -13.09 3.32 5.35
CA ASP A 152 -14.55 3.33 5.40
C ASP A 152 -15.12 1.92 5.23
N ALA A 153 -14.60 1.15 4.25
CA ALA A 153 -14.99 -0.24 4.03
C ALA A 153 -14.65 -1.15 5.22
N ALA A 154 -13.48 -0.97 5.85
CA ALA A 154 -13.10 -1.72 7.05
C ALA A 154 -14.01 -1.39 8.24
N THR A 155 -14.39 -0.11 8.38
CA THR A 155 -15.32 0.35 9.43
C THR A 155 -16.70 -0.27 9.25
N GLU A 156 -17.22 -0.25 8.02
CA GLU A 156 -18.50 -0.88 7.70
C GLU A 156 -18.48 -2.39 7.95
N GLN A 157 -17.40 -3.07 7.56
CA GLN A 157 -17.26 -4.51 7.79
C GLN A 157 -17.23 -4.84 9.29
N MET A 158 -16.47 -4.10 10.10
CA MET A 158 -16.43 -4.33 11.54
C MET A 158 -17.77 -4.01 12.22
N HIS A 159 -18.49 -2.99 11.75
CA HIS A 159 -19.83 -2.68 12.26
C HIS A 159 -20.81 -3.83 11.97
N ARG A 160 -20.80 -4.37 10.74
CA ARG A 160 -21.62 -5.54 10.37
C ARG A 160 -21.26 -6.78 11.19
N GLU A 161 -19.97 -7.05 11.41
CA GLU A 161 -19.53 -8.17 12.24
C GLU A 161 -19.99 -8.02 13.70
N TRP A 162 -19.94 -6.81 14.23
CA TRP A 162 -20.46 -6.50 15.57
C TRP A 162 -21.98 -6.67 15.64
N GLU A 163 -22.74 -6.14 14.67
CA GLU A 163 -24.19 -6.32 14.61
C GLU A 163 -24.59 -7.80 14.57
N VAL A 164 -23.93 -8.61 13.74
CA VAL A 164 -24.17 -10.07 13.67
C VAL A 164 -23.84 -10.75 15.00
N SER A 165 -22.79 -10.32 15.71
CA SER A 165 -22.43 -10.87 17.02
C SER A 165 -23.45 -10.58 18.12
N GLN A 166 -24.24 -9.50 17.97
CA GLN A 166 -25.30 -9.13 18.90
C GLN A 166 -26.64 -9.81 18.61
N MET A 167 -26.79 -10.47 17.46
CA MET A 167 -28.05 -11.14 17.11
C MET A 167 -28.22 -12.45 17.91
N PRO A 168 -29.40 -12.69 18.50
CA PRO A 168 -29.66 -13.93 19.22
C PRO A 168 -29.58 -15.14 18.29
N PRO A 169 -29.07 -16.29 18.78
CA PRO A 169 -28.92 -17.49 17.97
C PRO A 169 -30.27 -17.92 17.37
N GLY A 170 -30.35 -17.93 16.04
CA GLY A 170 -31.57 -18.27 15.28
C GLY A 170 -32.11 -17.18 14.36
N TYR A 171 -31.62 -15.93 14.47
CA TYR A 171 -32.05 -14.80 13.64
C TYR A 171 -31.13 -14.49 12.44
N CYS A 172 -30.02 -15.21 12.29
CA CYS A 172 -29.06 -15.00 11.19
C CYS A 172 -29.60 -15.55 9.86
N ILE A 173 -30.49 -14.81 9.22
CA ILE A 173 -30.82 -15.06 7.82
C ILE A 173 -29.74 -14.38 6.98
N ARG A 174 -28.86 -15.15 6.35
CA ARG A 174 -27.98 -14.60 5.29
C ARG A 174 -28.87 -14.07 4.18
N ALA A 175 -28.84 -12.76 3.96
CA ALA A 175 -29.54 -12.10 2.84
C ALA A 175 -29.14 -12.69 1.47
N GLU A 176 -27.93 -13.24 1.35
CA GLU A 176 -27.46 -13.92 0.13
C GLU A 176 -28.11 -15.29 -0.13
N LEU A 177 -28.73 -15.92 0.87
CA LEU A 177 -29.33 -17.26 0.75
C LEU A 177 -30.86 -17.27 0.69
N VAL A 178 -31.51 -16.12 0.92
CA VAL A 178 -32.96 -16.03 0.95
C VAL A 178 -33.40 -15.19 -0.24
N GLY A 179 -33.55 -15.87 -1.38
CA GLY A 179 -34.35 -15.35 -2.47
C GLY A 179 -35.70 -14.87 -1.93
N TRP A 180 -36.25 -13.81 -2.52
CA TRP A 180 -37.46 -13.12 -2.05
C TRP A 180 -38.65 -14.06 -1.78
N ASP A 181 -38.68 -15.22 -2.45
CA ASP A 181 -39.65 -16.29 -2.25
C ASP A 181 -39.59 -16.97 -0.88
N VAL A 182 -38.41 -17.11 -0.27
CA VAL A 182 -38.28 -17.75 1.06
C VAL A 182 -38.58 -16.73 2.16
N PHE A 183 -38.16 -15.48 1.97
CA PHE A 183 -38.50 -14.37 2.88
C PHE A 183 -40.02 -14.14 2.94
N SER A 184 -40.68 -14.08 1.78
CA SER A 184 -42.14 -13.94 1.71
C SER A 184 -42.87 -15.15 2.32
N LYS A 185 -42.39 -16.38 2.16
CA LYS A 185 -43.03 -17.55 2.81
C LYS A 185 -42.89 -17.55 4.33
N LEU A 186 -41.76 -17.11 4.89
CA LEU A 186 -41.55 -17.04 6.35
C LEU A 186 -42.39 -15.93 7.01
N PHE A 187 -42.54 -14.77 6.35
CA PHE A 187 -43.23 -13.61 6.92
C PHE A 187 -44.69 -13.43 6.47
N VAL A 188 -45.05 -13.86 5.25
CA VAL A 188 -46.44 -13.81 4.74
C VAL A 188 -47.21 -15.09 5.11
N GLY A 189 -46.55 -16.25 5.12
CA GLY A 189 -47.16 -17.52 5.55
C GLY A 189 -47.58 -17.52 7.02
N SER A 190 -46.78 -16.89 7.89
CA SER A 190 -47.10 -16.75 9.32
C SER A 190 -48.24 -15.75 9.60
N ALA A 191 -48.46 -14.76 8.73
CA ALA A 191 -49.61 -13.86 8.80
C ALA A 191 -50.93 -14.56 8.39
N ALA A 192 -50.88 -15.46 7.39
CA ALA A 192 -52.04 -16.26 6.99
C ALA A 192 -52.38 -17.33 8.05
N GLN A 193 -51.38 -17.94 8.66
CA GLN A 193 -51.58 -18.99 9.68
C GLN A 193 -52.09 -18.43 11.02
N ARG A 194 -51.81 -17.17 11.35
CA ARG A 194 -52.43 -16.48 12.50
C ARG A 194 -53.88 -16.02 12.27
N ARG A 195 -54.34 -15.89 11.02
CA ARG A 195 -55.75 -15.57 10.72
C ARG A 195 -56.66 -16.81 10.67
N GLY A 196 -56.10 -18.02 10.56
CA GLY A 196 -56.85 -19.28 10.60
C GLY A 196 -56.99 -19.91 11.99
N ALA A 197 -56.28 -19.40 13.00
CA ALA A 197 -56.31 -19.92 14.38
C ALA A 197 -57.28 -19.15 15.31
N THR A 198 -58.07 -18.23 14.75
CA THR A 198 -59.10 -17.45 15.46
C THR A 198 -60.50 -17.62 14.83
N ALA A 199 -60.82 -18.82 14.36
CA ALA A 199 -62.18 -19.20 13.97
C ALA A 199 -62.66 -20.36 14.84
#